data_AF-A0A2G5N8V7-F1
#
_entry.id   AF-A0A2G5N8V7-F1
#
_cell.length_a   1.000
_cell.length_b   1.000
_cell.length_c   1.000
_cell.angle_alpha   90.00
_cell.angle_beta   90.00
_cell.angle_gamma   90.00
#
_symmetry.space_group_name_H-M   'P 1'
#
loop_
_entity.id
_entity.type
_entity.pdbx_description
1 polymer ?
#
loop_
_entity_poly.entity_id
_entity_poly.type
_entity_poly.pdbx_seq_one_letter_code
_entity_poly.pdbx_strand_id
1 'polypeptide(L)'
;MKVTSLEEHNSAAVDIDALLQDTYLLVVELRQGASVQNSRELEQLCTAQVEQVRQQLKLAGLGQRSIDHISHAQCALLDETVLTCASDDARASWASEPLQAKFFNRHQAGEFLYEDIREVLRGPAPDRHVLTAFQRVLMLGFRGRYRDLDDPEREQLRVALDAQVTPRKARHTLVTQAARAGVPAGLSWLHSPLIQILAMGLLLAATGWGLDQLLSDAMASLMPGQG
;
A
#
# COMPACT_ATOMS: atom_id res chain seq x y z
N MET A 1 -38.55 -3.62 32.56
CA MET A 1 -37.23 -3.99 32.02
C MET A 1 -37.31 -3.98 30.49
N LYS A 2 -36.82 -2.91 29.86
CA LYS A 2 -36.80 -2.76 28.39
C LYS A 2 -35.61 -1.87 28.01
N VAL A 3 -34.39 -2.34 28.29
CA VAL A 3 -33.14 -1.63 27.95
C VAL A 3 -32.28 -2.45 26.99
N THR A 4 -32.55 -3.75 26.83
CA THR A 4 -31.74 -4.67 26.00
C THR A 4 -31.96 -4.53 24.48
N SER A 5 -32.98 -3.83 24.01
CA SER A 5 -33.33 -3.80 22.57
C SER A 5 -32.80 -2.59 21.80
N LEU A 6 -32.17 -1.62 22.47
CA LEU A 6 -31.66 -0.39 21.83
C LEU A 6 -30.16 -0.45 21.53
N GLU A 7 -29.38 -1.28 22.24
CA GLU A 7 -27.93 -1.39 21.97
C GLU A 7 -27.60 -2.33 20.79
N GLU A 8 -28.41 -3.35 20.51
CA GLU A 8 -28.16 -4.26 19.37
C GLU A 8 -28.38 -3.62 17.98
N HIS A 9 -29.12 -2.51 17.89
CA HIS A 9 -29.47 -1.89 16.60
C HIS A 9 -28.43 -0.87 16.09
N ASN A 10 -27.49 -0.40 16.92
CA ASN A 10 -26.52 0.62 16.52
C ASN A 10 -25.21 0.03 15.96
N SER A 11 -24.81 -1.16 16.44
CA SER A 11 -23.58 -1.83 16.00
C SER A 11 -23.67 -2.41 14.58
N ALA A 12 -24.88 -2.58 14.03
CA ALA A 12 -25.09 -3.17 12.70
C ALA A 12 -24.81 -2.22 11.52
N ALA A 13 -24.48 -0.94 11.76
CA ALA A 13 -24.41 0.08 10.71
C ALA A 13 -22.99 0.54 10.33
N VAL A 14 -21.93 0.11 11.02
CA VAL A 14 -20.57 0.56 10.69
C VAL A 14 -20.01 -0.22 9.51
N ASP A 15 -19.85 0.45 8.39
CA ASP A 15 -19.06 -0.07 7.28
C ASP A 15 -17.57 0.17 7.53
N ILE A 16 -16.86 -0.91 7.92
CA ILE A 16 -15.42 -0.88 8.19
C ILE A 16 -14.61 -0.55 6.94
N ASP A 17 -15.04 -1.01 5.77
CA ASP A 17 -14.35 -0.70 4.52
C ASP A 17 -14.46 0.79 4.21
N ALA A 18 -15.64 1.39 4.41
CA ALA A 18 -15.82 2.83 4.25
C ALA A 18 -15.04 3.64 5.30
N LEU A 19 -15.03 3.18 6.56
CA LEU A 19 -14.35 3.87 7.65
C LEU A 19 -12.81 3.87 7.50
N LEU A 20 -12.24 2.79 6.96
CA LEU A 20 -10.79 2.64 6.76
C LEU A 20 -10.33 2.99 5.34
N GLN A 21 -11.22 3.50 4.49
CA GLN A 21 -10.95 3.78 3.08
C GLN A 21 -9.73 4.70 2.87
N ASP A 22 -9.61 5.76 3.67
CA ASP A 22 -8.51 6.72 3.56
C ASP A 22 -7.16 6.09 3.98
N THR A 23 -7.18 5.25 5.01
CA THR A 23 -5.99 4.45 5.38
C THR A 23 -5.61 3.50 4.25
N TYR A 24 -6.57 2.80 3.64
CA TYR A 24 -6.28 1.87 2.55
C TYR A 24 -5.69 2.59 1.33
N LEU A 25 -6.23 3.75 0.98
CA LEU A 25 -5.71 4.56 -0.12
C LEU A 25 -4.27 5.02 0.17
N LEU A 26 -4.01 5.56 1.36
CA LEU A 26 -2.68 6.00 1.75
C LEU A 26 -1.66 4.86 1.68
N VAL A 27 -2.01 3.67 2.18
CA VAL A 27 -1.15 2.49 2.13
C VAL A 27 -0.81 2.10 0.69
N VAL A 28 -1.81 2.13 -0.20
CA VAL A 28 -1.60 1.84 -1.63
C VAL A 28 -0.69 2.88 -2.28
N GLU A 29 -0.91 4.17 -2.01
CA GLU A 29 -0.11 5.27 -2.58
C GLU A 29 1.36 5.19 -2.14
N LEU A 30 1.60 4.95 -0.84
CA LEU A 30 2.96 4.79 -0.29
C LEU A 30 3.67 3.57 -0.91
N ARG A 31 2.98 2.44 -1.06
CA ARG A 31 3.54 1.23 -1.69
C ARG A 31 3.82 1.42 -3.18
N GLN A 32 3.12 2.35 -3.85
CA GLN A 32 3.38 2.73 -5.24
C GLN A 32 4.51 3.77 -5.40
N GLY A 33 5.16 4.16 -4.31
CA GLY A 33 6.30 5.09 -4.33
C GLY A 33 5.91 6.56 -4.25
N ALA A 34 4.71 6.89 -3.74
CA ALA A 34 4.40 8.27 -3.39
C ALA A 34 5.43 8.78 -2.37
N SER A 35 6.15 9.85 -2.74
CA SER A 35 7.21 10.38 -1.90
C SER A 35 6.63 11.13 -0.71
N VAL A 36 6.96 10.66 0.48
CA VAL A 36 6.71 11.40 1.73
C VAL A 36 7.85 12.38 1.92
N GLN A 37 7.69 13.61 1.44
CA GLN A 37 8.72 14.65 1.63
C GLN A 37 8.74 15.21 3.06
N ASN A 38 7.62 15.12 3.79
CA ASN A 38 7.49 15.65 5.14
C ASN A 38 7.01 14.56 6.12
N SER A 39 7.94 14.04 6.93
CA SER A 39 7.65 12.97 7.91
C SER A 39 6.65 13.40 8.98
N ARG A 40 6.70 14.67 9.41
CA ARG A 40 5.82 15.20 10.45
C ARG A 40 4.38 15.32 9.98
N GLU A 41 4.17 15.79 8.76
CA GLU A 41 2.82 15.87 8.18
C GLU A 41 2.20 14.48 8.03
N LEU A 42 2.99 13.49 7.61
CA LEU A 42 2.52 12.11 7.55
C LEU A 42 2.16 11.54 8.93
N GLU A 43 2.99 11.79 9.94
CA GLU A 43 2.71 11.35 11.31
C GLU A 43 1.43 11.96 11.86
N GLN A 44 1.22 13.26 11.64
CA GLN A 44 0.01 13.97 12.03
C GLN A 44 -1.22 13.43 11.30
N LEU A 45 -1.11 13.19 9.98
CA LEU A 45 -2.18 12.59 9.17
C LEU A 45 -2.58 11.22 9.71
N CYS A 46 -1.61 10.32 9.89
CA CYS A 46 -1.88 8.97 10.36
C CYS A 46 -2.43 8.96 11.79
N THR A 47 -1.91 9.81 12.68
CA THR A 47 -2.44 9.97 14.04
C THR A 47 -3.91 10.40 14.00
N ALA A 48 -4.23 11.42 13.20
CA ALA A 48 -5.59 11.92 13.06
C ALA A 48 -6.54 10.85 12.46
N GLN A 49 -6.08 10.06 11.48
CA GLN A 49 -6.87 8.96 10.93
C GLN A 49 -7.19 7.90 12.00
N VAL A 50 -6.22 7.51 12.83
CA VAL A 50 -6.45 6.51 13.90
C VAL A 50 -7.41 7.06 14.96
N GLU A 51 -7.24 8.32 15.37
CA GLU A 51 -8.14 8.98 16.33
C GLU A 51 -9.57 9.08 15.81
N GLN A 52 -9.74 9.49 14.54
CA GLN A 52 -11.05 9.56 13.89
C GLN A 52 -11.71 8.18 13.87
N VAL A 53 -10.99 7.14 13.44
CA VAL A 53 -11.52 5.76 13.40
C VAL A 53 -11.98 5.33 14.79
N ARG A 54 -11.13 5.50 15.82
CA ARG A 54 -11.48 5.17 17.21
C ARG A 54 -12.75 5.88 17.67
N GLN A 55 -12.86 7.18 17.37
CA GLN A 55 -14.02 7.97 17.73
C GLN A 55 -15.29 7.49 17.01
N GLN A 56 -15.23 7.22 15.70
CA GLN A 56 -16.38 6.75 14.93
C GLN A 56 -16.85 5.37 15.38
N LEU A 57 -15.92 4.43 15.66
CA LEU A 57 -16.28 3.12 16.21
C LEU A 57 -16.95 3.24 17.58
N LYS A 58 -16.46 4.15 18.44
CA LYS A 58 -17.06 4.44 19.75
C LYS A 58 -18.47 5.03 19.61
N LEU A 59 -18.66 6.00 18.72
CA LEU A 59 -19.97 6.61 18.46
C LEU A 59 -20.98 5.61 17.92
N ALA A 60 -20.52 4.63 17.16
CA ALA A 60 -21.34 3.54 16.68
C ALA A 60 -21.60 2.42 17.73
N GLY A 61 -21.10 2.59 18.96
CA GLY A 61 -21.36 1.67 20.06
C GLY A 61 -20.59 0.35 19.98
N LEU A 62 -19.46 0.29 19.27
CA LEU A 62 -18.60 -0.89 19.34
C LEU A 62 -17.95 -0.99 20.72
N GLY A 63 -17.78 -2.23 21.19
CA GLY A 63 -17.09 -2.50 22.44
C GLY A 63 -15.61 -2.12 22.37
N GLN A 64 -15.04 -1.71 23.52
CA GLN A 64 -13.66 -1.24 23.61
C GLN A 64 -12.65 -2.25 23.02
N ARG A 65 -12.87 -3.55 23.23
CA ARG A 65 -12.03 -4.60 22.66
C ARG A 65 -12.02 -4.58 21.13
N SER A 66 -13.18 -4.44 20.49
CA SER A 66 -13.27 -4.34 19.03
C SER A 66 -12.60 -3.08 18.50
N ILE A 67 -12.78 -1.95 19.20
CA ILE A 67 -12.11 -0.68 18.88
C ILE A 67 -10.59 -0.88 18.91
N ASP A 68 -10.06 -1.49 19.97
CA ASP A 68 -8.63 -1.71 20.12
C ASP A 68 -8.07 -2.68 19.07
N HIS A 69 -8.77 -3.76 18.75
CA HIS A 69 -8.35 -4.69 17.69
C HIS A 69 -8.33 -4.01 16.30
N ILE A 70 -9.36 -3.24 15.96
CA ILE A 70 -9.44 -2.55 14.65
C ILE A 70 -8.35 -1.48 14.55
N SER A 71 -8.18 -0.66 15.59
CA SER A 71 -7.12 0.36 15.63
C SER A 71 -5.73 -0.25 15.66
N HIS A 72 -5.54 -1.39 16.33
CA HIS A 72 -4.25 -2.07 16.34
C HIS A 72 -3.88 -2.57 14.95
N ALA A 73 -4.84 -3.17 14.22
CA ALA A 73 -4.66 -3.58 12.84
C ALA A 73 -4.33 -2.41 11.90
N GLN A 74 -5.01 -1.27 12.08
CA GLN A 74 -4.76 -0.04 11.34
C GLN A 74 -3.33 0.48 11.58
N CYS A 75 -2.92 0.62 12.85
CA CYS A 75 -1.58 1.07 13.23
C CYS A 75 -0.50 0.12 12.69
N ALA A 76 -0.68 -1.20 12.83
CA ALA A 76 0.26 -2.20 12.33
C ALA A 76 0.50 -2.07 10.82
N LEU A 77 -0.57 -1.90 10.05
CA LEU A 77 -0.46 -1.74 8.59
C LEU A 77 0.25 -0.44 8.20
N LEU A 78 -0.09 0.67 8.86
CA LEU A 78 0.53 1.97 8.61
C LEU A 78 2.01 1.96 8.99
N ASP A 79 2.35 1.48 10.19
CA ASP A 79 3.73 1.41 10.66
C ASP A 79 4.61 0.57 9.75
N GLU A 80 4.17 -0.64 9.37
CA GLU A 80 4.91 -1.48 8.42
C GLU A 80 5.10 -0.78 7.07
N THR A 81 4.05 -0.13 6.57
CA THR A 81 4.08 0.53 5.26
C THR A 81 5.05 1.72 5.28
N VAL A 82 5.00 2.57 6.29
CA VAL A 82 5.89 3.73 6.40
C VAL A 82 7.34 3.28 6.62
N LEU A 83 7.58 2.33 7.54
CA LEU A 83 8.91 1.82 7.80
C LEU A 83 9.53 1.13 6.57
N THR A 84 8.71 0.56 5.69
CA THR A 84 9.18 -0.06 4.45
C THR A 84 9.41 0.97 3.33
N CYS A 85 8.46 1.88 3.11
CA CYS A 85 8.40 2.69 1.89
C CYS A 85 8.96 4.11 2.03
N ALA A 86 9.09 4.66 3.24
CA ALA A 86 9.53 6.03 3.45
C ALA A 86 11.03 6.24 3.12
N SER A 87 11.43 7.50 2.91
CA SER A 87 12.83 7.90 2.84
C SER A 87 13.56 7.63 4.16
N ASP A 88 14.89 7.56 4.15
CA ASP A 88 15.68 7.22 5.33
C ASP A 88 15.43 8.19 6.51
N ASP A 89 15.36 9.49 6.24
CA ASP A 89 15.06 10.51 7.26
C ASP A 89 13.66 10.34 7.85
N ALA A 90 12.66 10.13 7.00
CA ALA A 90 11.28 9.94 7.44
C ALA A 90 11.10 8.62 8.20
N ARG A 91 11.76 7.55 7.75
CA ARG A 91 11.81 6.25 8.41
C ARG A 91 12.45 6.35 9.79
N ALA A 92 13.59 7.04 9.91
CA ALA A 92 14.29 7.22 11.18
C ALA A 92 13.44 8.02 12.19
N SER A 93 12.80 9.09 11.73
CA SER A 93 11.84 9.85 12.54
C SER A 93 10.67 8.96 13.00
N TRP A 94 10.06 8.21 12.09
CA TRP A 94 8.94 7.32 12.40
C TRP A 94 9.30 6.20 13.37
N ALA A 95 10.50 5.63 13.24
CA ALA A 95 10.99 4.56 14.10
C ALA A 95 11.15 4.98 15.57
N SER A 96 11.27 6.28 15.86
CA SER A 96 11.38 6.78 17.23
C SER A 96 10.11 6.60 18.05
N GLU A 97 8.94 6.81 17.45
CA GLU A 97 7.63 6.66 18.08
C GLU A 97 6.58 6.24 17.02
N PRO A 98 6.54 4.95 16.63
CA PRO A 98 5.54 4.45 15.69
C PRO A 98 4.13 4.51 16.30
N LEU A 99 3.09 4.42 15.47
CA LEU A 99 1.69 4.53 15.92
C LEU A 99 1.36 3.43 16.94
N GLN A 100 1.88 2.23 16.76
CA GLN A 100 1.69 1.15 17.73
C GLN A 100 2.30 1.48 19.11
N ALA A 101 3.43 2.20 19.16
CA ALA A 101 3.97 2.71 20.42
C ALA A 101 3.08 3.82 20.99
N LYS A 102 2.69 4.79 20.15
CA LYS A 102 1.86 5.94 20.54
C LYS A 102 0.49 5.56 21.11
N PHE A 103 -0.20 4.61 20.48
CA PHE A 103 -1.58 4.23 20.85
C PHE A 103 -1.68 3.04 21.79
N PHE A 104 -0.70 2.13 21.79
CA PHE A 104 -0.77 0.89 22.57
C PHE A 104 0.37 0.72 23.56
N ASN A 105 1.34 1.64 23.59
CA ASN A 105 2.54 1.56 24.44
C ASN A 105 3.30 0.23 24.29
N ARG A 106 3.32 -0.33 23.05
CA ARG A 106 4.02 -1.58 22.72
C ARG A 106 5.05 -1.35 21.62
N HIS A 107 6.31 -1.64 21.90
CA HIS A 107 7.42 -1.47 20.93
C HIS A 107 7.61 -2.68 19.97
N GLN A 108 6.80 -3.74 20.06
CA GLN A 108 6.96 -4.98 19.26
C GLN A 108 5.67 -5.44 18.58
N ALA A 109 4.97 -4.53 17.92
CA ALA A 109 3.58 -4.76 17.57
C ALA A 109 3.32 -5.39 16.19
N GLY A 110 4.35 -5.57 15.36
CA GLY A 110 4.29 -6.42 14.17
C GLY A 110 4.11 -7.93 14.46
N GLU A 111 4.43 -8.37 15.68
CA GLU A 111 4.24 -9.76 16.14
C GLU A 111 2.82 -10.01 16.64
N PHE A 112 2.25 -9.03 17.36
CA PHE A 112 0.98 -9.20 18.08
C PHE A 112 -0.25 -9.30 17.17
N LEU A 113 -0.25 -8.70 15.97
CA LEU A 113 -1.45 -8.73 15.12
C LEU A 113 -1.86 -10.16 14.75
N TYR A 114 -0.91 -11.05 14.45
CA TYR A 114 -1.24 -12.45 14.16
C TYR A 114 -1.71 -13.22 15.39
N GLU A 115 -1.30 -12.82 16.59
CA GLU A 115 -1.82 -13.38 17.84
C GLU A 115 -3.26 -12.93 18.08
N ASP A 116 -3.56 -11.64 17.88
CA ASP A 116 -4.91 -11.10 17.96
C ASP A 116 -5.84 -11.77 16.95
N ILE A 117 -5.38 -11.98 15.70
CA ILE A 117 -6.14 -12.69 14.66
C ILE A 117 -6.50 -14.11 15.14
N ARG A 118 -5.51 -14.85 15.66
CA ARG A 118 -5.74 -16.22 16.16
C ARG A 118 -6.67 -16.24 17.36
N GLU A 119 -6.51 -15.30 18.28
CA GLU A 119 -7.36 -15.20 19.46
C GLU A 119 -8.81 -14.97 19.07
N VAL A 120 -9.06 -13.99 18.19
CA VAL A 120 -10.42 -13.67 17.72
C VAL A 120 -11.03 -14.84 16.95
N LEU A 121 -10.29 -15.46 16.03
CA LEU A 121 -10.77 -16.60 15.24
C LEU A 121 -11.15 -17.83 16.09
N ARG A 122 -10.52 -18.02 17.26
CA ARG A 122 -10.87 -19.10 18.20
C ARG A 122 -12.09 -18.77 19.06
N GLY A 123 -12.52 -17.51 19.09
CA GLY A 123 -13.69 -17.09 19.85
C GLY A 123 -14.98 -17.72 19.33
N PRO A 124 -15.98 -17.98 20.20
CA PRO A 124 -17.23 -18.65 19.81
C PRO A 124 -18.13 -17.79 18.90
N ALA A 125 -18.00 -16.46 18.97
CA ALA A 125 -18.76 -15.50 18.16
C ALA A 125 -17.90 -14.24 17.91
N PRO A 126 -16.92 -14.29 16.99
CA PRO A 126 -16.04 -13.16 16.71
C PRO A 126 -16.81 -11.97 16.12
N ASP A 127 -16.41 -10.76 16.49
CA ASP A 127 -16.98 -9.53 15.93
C ASP A 127 -16.60 -9.41 14.44
N ARG A 128 -17.62 -9.35 13.57
CA ARG A 128 -17.43 -9.30 12.11
C ARG A 128 -16.70 -8.03 11.66
N HIS A 129 -16.81 -6.93 12.39
CA HIS A 129 -16.07 -5.70 12.10
C HIS A 129 -14.57 -5.90 12.28
N VAL A 130 -14.18 -6.59 13.36
CA VAL A 130 -12.78 -6.93 13.66
C VAL A 130 -12.23 -7.90 12.60
N LEU A 131 -12.98 -8.96 12.28
CA LEU A 131 -12.58 -9.90 11.23
C LEU A 131 -12.39 -9.19 9.88
N THR A 132 -13.27 -8.24 9.54
CA THR A 132 -13.15 -7.45 8.32
C THR A 132 -11.86 -6.64 8.33
N ALA A 133 -11.57 -5.89 9.39
CA ALA A 133 -10.33 -5.10 9.48
C ALA A 133 -9.08 -5.98 9.34
N PHE A 134 -9.02 -7.12 10.04
CA PHE A 134 -7.91 -8.06 9.94
C PHE A 134 -7.72 -8.60 8.52
N GLN A 135 -8.82 -9.02 7.89
CA GLN A 135 -8.79 -9.54 6.53
C GLN A 135 -8.28 -8.49 5.54
N ARG A 136 -8.75 -7.25 5.64
CA ARG A 136 -8.32 -6.16 4.73
C ARG A 136 -6.85 -5.81 4.92
N VAL A 137 -6.34 -5.83 6.16
CA VAL A 137 -4.91 -5.62 6.44
C VAL A 137 -4.05 -6.71 5.80
N LEU A 138 -4.47 -7.98 5.85
CA LEU A 138 -3.77 -9.06 5.15
C LEU A 138 -3.88 -8.93 3.62
N MET A 139 -5.04 -8.54 3.08
CA MET A 139 -5.21 -8.30 1.64
C MET A 139 -4.34 -7.14 1.14
N LEU A 140 -4.12 -6.12 1.97
CA LEU A 140 -3.24 -5.00 1.67
C LEU A 140 -1.76 -5.36 1.77
N GLY A 141 -1.43 -6.62 2.09
CA GLY A 141 -0.07 -7.14 2.07
C GLY A 141 0.72 -6.82 3.33
N PHE A 142 0.05 -6.79 4.49
CA PHE A 142 0.74 -6.83 5.78
C PHE A 142 1.53 -8.13 5.90
N ARG A 143 2.82 -8.02 6.27
CA ARG A 143 3.74 -9.15 6.46
C ARG A 143 3.89 -9.50 7.93
N GLY A 144 4.07 -8.52 8.79
CA GLY A 144 4.41 -8.66 10.20
C GLY A 144 5.66 -9.52 10.38
N ARG A 145 5.56 -10.52 11.26
CA ARG A 145 6.67 -11.46 11.55
C ARG A 145 7.09 -12.38 10.39
N TYR A 146 6.30 -12.48 9.32
CA TYR A 146 6.62 -13.37 8.20
C TYR A 146 7.51 -12.69 7.17
N ARG A 147 8.45 -13.45 6.60
CA ARG A 147 9.36 -12.94 5.55
C ARG A 147 8.62 -12.69 4.24
N ASP A 148 7.77 -13.64 3.87
CA ASP A 148 7.09 -13.68 2.57
C ASP A 148 5.57 -13.62 2.74
N LEU A 149 4.88 -13.05 1.75
CA LEU A 149 3.42 -12.97 1.74
C LEU A 149 2.76 -14.35 1.54
N ASP A 150 3.49 -15.29 0.93
CA ASP A 150 3.04 -16.65 0.63
C ASP A 150 3.35 -17.64 1.76
N ASP A 151 3.72 -17.15 2.95
CA ASP A 151 3.96 -17.99 4.11
C ASP A 151 2.71 -18.86 4.43
N PRO A 152 2.86 -20.19 4.60
CA PRO A 152 1.72 -21.08 4.80
C PRO A 152 0.86 -20.74 6.02
N GLU A 153 1.44 -20.26 7.13
CA GLU A 153 0.65 -19.90 8.32
C GLU A 153 -0.15 -18.61 8.06
N ARG A 154 0.45 -17.65 7.36
CA ARG A 154 -0.22 -16.42 6.96
C ARG A 154 -1.40 -16.71 6.04
N GLU A 155 -1.19 -17.58 5.05
CA GLU A 155 -2.23 -17.98 4.10
C GLU A 155 -3.38 -18.71 4.78
N GLN A 156 -3.09 -19.61 5.73
CA GLN A 156 -4.13 -20.29 6.53
C GLN A 156 -5.01 -19.29 7.29
N LEU A 157 -4.41 -18.27 7.92
CA LEU A 157 -5.17 -17.23 8.61
C LEU A 157 -6.00 -16.40 7.64
N ARG A 158 -5.47 -16.07 6.46
CA ARG A 158 -6.22 -15.36 5.42
C ARG A 158 -7.44 -16.17 4.97
N VAL A 159 -7.28 -17.46 4.67
CA VAL A 159 -8.38 -18.35 4.27
C VAL A 159 -9.44 -18.45 5.37
N ALA A 160 -9.02 -18.57 6.64
CA ALA A 160 -9.95 -18.62 7.78
C ALA A 160 -10.76 -17.31 7.94
N LEU A 161 -10.16 -16.16 7.65
CA LEU A 161 -10.83 -14.87 7.63
C LEU A 161 -11.79 -14.74 6.44
N ASP A 162 -11.37 -15.15 5.24
CA ASP A 162 -12.18 -15.11 4.01
C ASP A 162 -13.46 -15.94 4.13
N ALA A 163 -13.41 -17.05 4.87
CA ALA A 163 -14.59 -17.87 5.15
C ALA A 163 -15.67 -17.16 6.00
N GLN A 164 -15.30 -16.10 6.72
CA GLN A 164 -16.18 -15.40 7.68
C GLN A 164 -16.51 -13.96 7.27
N VAL A 165 -15.71 -13.35 6.41
CA VAL A 165 -15.87 -11.96 5.97
C VAL A 165 -16.59 -11.90 4.63
N THR A 166 -17.57 -11.01 4.51
CA THR A 166 -18.25 -10.78 3.22
C THR A 166 -17.24 -10.24 2.20
N PRO A 167 -17.15 -10.83 0.99
CA PRO A 167 -16.28 -10.32 -0.06
C PRO A 167 -16.59 -8.85 -0.35
N ARG A 168 -15.54 -8.03 -0.40
CA ARG A 168 -15.71 -6.63 -0.81
C ARG A 168 -16.11 -6.60 -2.27
N LYS A 169 -17.31 -6.12 -2.57
CA LYS A 169 -17.66 -5.75 -3.93
C LYS A 169 -16.82 -4.53 -4.27
N ALA A 170 -15.93 -4.64 -5.26
CA ALA A 170 -15.17 -3.50 -5.76
C ALA A 170 -16.14 -2.45 -6.29
N ARG A 171 -16.56 -1.54 -5.42
CA ARG A 171 -17.33 -0.36 -5.80
C ARG A 171 -16.29 0.72 -6.07
N HIS A 172 -16.19 1.09 -7.35
CA HIS A 172 -15.44 2.23 -7.89
C HIS A 172 -13.96 2.01 -8.17
N THR A 173 -13.59 2.28 -9.42
CA THR A 173 -12.23 2.49 -9.93
C THR A 173 -11.55 3.55 -9.05
N LEU A 174 -10.63 3.13 -8.19
CA LEU A 174 -9.85 4.04 -7.36
C LEU A 174 -8.97 4.89 -8.28
N VAL A 175 -9.36 6.15 -8.46
CA VAL A 175 -8.50 7.15 -9.11
C VAL A 175 -7.44 7.54 -8.08
N THR A 176 -6.37 6.76 -8.00
CA THR A 176 -5.20 7.10 -7.19
C THR A 176 -4.60 8.42 -7.67
N GLN A 177 -4.20 9.31 -6.75
CA GLN A 177 -3.58 10.59 -7.13
C GLN A 177 -2.24 10.41 -7.88
N ALA A 178 -1.64 9.22 -7.84
CA ALA A 178 -0.53 8.81 -8.69
C ALA A 178 -0.83 8.95 -10.21
N ALA A 179 -2.10 8.94 -10.62
CA ALA A 179 -2.50 9.19 -12.01
C ALA A 179 -2.34 10.67 -12.44
N ARG A 180 -2.16 11.63 -11.51
CA ARG A 180 -1.88 13.04 -11.84
C ARG A 180 -0.39 13.35 -12.00
N ALA A 181 0.50 12.47 -11.54
CA ALA A 181 1.93 12.52 -11.84
C ALA A 181 2.35 11.53 -12.94
N GLY A 182 1.37 10.97 -13.65
CA GLY A 182 1.61 10.18 -14.85
C GLY A 182 2.11 11.08 -15.98
N VAL A 183 3.32 10.80 -16.45
CA VAL A 183 3.79 11.13 -17.80
C VAL A 183 2.59 11.00 -18.76
N PRO A 184 2.29 12.00 -19.61
CA PRO A 184 1.09 11.99 -20.43
C PRO A 184 0.97 10.67 -21.17
N ALA A 185 -0.21 10.04 -21.06
CA ALA A 185 -0.54 8.71 -21.59
C ALA A 185 -0.37 8.56 -23.12
N GLY A 186 0.12 9.59 -23.82
CA GLY A 186 0.54 9.55 -25.21
C GLY A 186 1.98 9.07 -25.46
N LEU A 187 2.83 8.91 -24.43
CA LEU A 187 4.22 8.46 -24.61
C LEU A 187 4.52 7.01 -24.16
N SER A 188 3.60 6.28 -23.52
CA SER A 188 3.88 4.90 -23.09
C SER A 188 4.07 3.92 -24.26
N TRP A 189 3.55 4.26 -25.46
CA TRP A 189 3.79 3.48 -26.67
C TRP A 189 5.27 3.48 -27.09
N LEU A 190 6.03 4.55 -26.80
CA LEU A 190 7.46 4.65 -27.12
C LEU A 190 8.36 3.77 -26.24
N HIS A 191 7.84 3.24 -25.12
CA HIS A 191 8.57 2.33 -24.23
C HIS A 191 8.40 0.85 -24.59
N SER A 192 7.92 0.54 -25.81
CA SER A 192 7.98 -0.83 -26.33
C SER A 192 9.44 -1.20 -26.65
N PRO A 193 9.95 -2.33 -26.15
CA PRO A 193 11.35 -2.74 -26.38
C PRO A 193 11.68 -2.90 -27.87
N LEU A 194 10.67 -3.19 -28.71
CA LEU A 194 10.84 -3.27 -30.16
C LEU A 194 11.13 -1.91 -30.80
N ILE A 195 10.49 -0.83 -30.33
CA ILE A 195 10.73 0.52 -30.84
C ILE A 195 12.11 1.00 -30.43
N GLN A 196 12.56 0.65 -29.23
CA GLN A 196 13.92 0.97 -28.77
C GLN A 196 15.00 0.25 -29.59
N ILE A 197 14.80 -1.04 -29.92
CA ILE A 197 15.72 -1.79 -30.78
C ILE A 197 15.77 -1.19 -32.18
N LEU A 198 14.61 -0.80 -32.73
CA LEU A 198 14.52 -0.22 -34.07
C LEU A 198 15.17 1.16 -34.14
N ALA A 199 14.96 2.01 -33.12
CA ALA A 199 15.63 3.31 -33.00
C ALA A 199 17.15 3.16 -32.86
N MET A 200 17.62 2.22 -32.03
CA MET A 200 19.06 1.93 -31.89
C MET A 200 19.67 1.45 -33.21
N GLY A 201 18.97 0.56 -33.93
CA GLY A 201 19.40 0.08 -35.24
C GLY A 201 19.48 1.19 -36.29
N LEU A 202 18.50 2.09 -36.33
CA LEU A 202 18.50 3.22 -37.26
C LEU A 202 19.65 4.20 -36.97
N LEU A 203 19.95 4.41 -35.69
CA LEU A 203 21.03 5.29 -35.25
C LEU A 203 22.41 4.72 -35.63
N LEU A 204 22.60 3.41 -35.47
CA LEU A 204 23.82 2.71 -35.93
C LEU A 204 23.95 2.70 -37.46
N ALA A 205 22.84 2.57 -38.20
CA ALA A 205 22.86 2.63 -39.66
C ALA A 205 23.23 4.04 -40.15
N ALA A 206 22.65 5.09 -39.54
CA ALA A 206 22.94 6.47 -39.90
C ALA A 206 24.40 6.87 -39.62
N THR A 207 24.97 6.43 -38.49
CA THR A 207 26.39 6.67 -38.18
C THR A 207 27.30 5.91 -39.15
N GLY A 208 26.96 4.66 -39.48
CA GLY A 208 27.70 3.88 -40.47
C GLY A 208 27.67 4.52 -41.86
N TRP A 209 26.50 4.96 -42.32
CA TRP A 209 26.34 5.62 -43.62
C TRP A 209 27.04 6.98 -43.69
N GLY A 210 26.97 7.76 -42.62
CA GLY A 210 27.68 9.04 -42.54
C GLY A 210 29.19 8.88 -42.56
N LEU A 211 29.71 7.85 -41.89
CA LEU A 211 31.14 7.54 -41.91
C LEU A 211 31.62 7.06 -43.28
N ASP A 212 30.81 6.24 -43.97
CA ASP A 212 31.13 5.72 -45.31
C ASP A 212 31.20 6.84 -46.36
N GLN A 213 30.27 7.80 -46.31
CA GLN A 213 30.31 8.99 -47.17
C GLN A 213 31.55 9.84 -46.89
N LEU A 214 31.90 10.06 -45.61
CA LEU A 214 33.08 10.83 -45.24
C LEU A 214 34.39 10.16 -45.68
N LEU A 215 34.44 8.82 -45.63
CA LEU A 215 35.57 8.02 -46.10
C LEU A 215 35.66 8.04 -47.63
N SER A 216 34.53 7.97 -48.34
CA SER A 216 34.48 8.06 -49.80
C SER A 216 34.95 9.43 -50.30
N ASP A 217 34.52 10.52 -49.65
CA ASP A 217 34.96 11.88 -49.98
C ASP A 217 36.45 12.10 -49.67
N ALA A 218 36.93 11.58 -48.52
CA ALA A 218 38.34 11.62 -48.17
C ALA A 218 39.19 10.82 -49.17
N MET A 219 38.71 9.64 -49.60
CA MET A 219 39.40 8.78 -50.57
C MET A 219 39.42 9.41 -51.97
N ALA A 220 38.35 10.09 -52.39
CA ALA A 220 38.30 10.84 -53.64
C ALA A 220 39.28 12.03 -53.65
N SER A 221 39.47 12.69 -52.50
CA SER A 221 40.42 13.81 -52.38
C SER A 221 41.90 13.38 -52.37
N LEU A 222 42.20 12.16 -51.93
CA LEU A 222 43.57 11.62 -51.84
C LEU A 222 44.03 10.91 -53.12
N MET A 223 43.14 10.70 -54.10
CA MET A 223 43.51 10.18 -55.43
C MET A 223 43.23 11.20 -56.55
N PRO A 224 44.03 12.28 -56.68
CA PRO A 224 44.07 13.03 -57.92
C PRO A 224 44.78 12.18 -58.98
N GLY A 225 44.02 11.68 -59.95
CA GLY A 225 44.43 11.17 -61.26
C GLY A 225 45.83 10.59 -61.41
N GLN A 226 45.92 9.25 -61.47
CA GLN A 226 46.94 8.62 -62.30
C GLN A 226 46.46 8.71 -63.76
N GLY A 227 46.75 9.83 -64.39
CA GLY A 227 46.86 9.97 -65.85
C GLY A 227 48.34 9.97 -66.22
#